data_AF-A0A2N0QXY3-F1
#
_entry.id   AF-A0A2N0QXY3-F1
#
_cell.length_a   1.000
_cell.length_b   1.000
_cell.length_c   1.000
_cell.angle_alpha   90.00
_cell.angle_beta   90.00
_cell.angle_gamma   90.00
#
_symmetry.space_group_name_H-M   'P 1'
#
loop_
_entity.id
_entity.type
_entity.pdbx_description
1 polymer ?
#
loop_
_entity_poly.entity_id
_entity_poly.type
_entity_poly.pdbx_seq_one_letter_code
_entity_poly.pdbx_strand_id
1 'polypeptide(L)'
;MILSRIKSFQSFSRKIKEAKELQQVPLNNKMKDENQELILSENKSLENQIVGLADNKSQIGNSVSLEDESRDTQELKKRENENLKTQVKELIKENSKQQAALDNLTNVFWNDDESHNSKKLIQDITDLQDMLTDFTMVQGSDYKINNNEANSLLRAFKCEVNCPSSRASLVLGFLLQRITIAKIIEEVEKYLNGFSKNQEMTLERDIVNTTETLINQIILFEKNLKGEDDTTKITPIKIRQNVYSALSHRGFPSGSLFNQKHSNFKTQASVPTYKFFDAGQALEPHLMKGAFGNDESKKLEVEICGFPCIGIFTGDKLSDRIFIKAQIIPRSKRLS
;
A
#
# COMPACT_ATOMS: atom_id res chain seq x y z
N MET A 1 103.43 20.39 93.99
CA MET A 1 102.41 19.34 93.74
C MET A 1 101.32 19.24 94.83
N ILE A 2 101.63 19.47 96.12
CA ILE A 2 100.64 19.35 97.23
C ILE A 2 99.59 20.48 97.24
N LEU A 3 99.98 21.72 96.92
CA LEU A 3 99.07 22.89 96.85
C LEU A 3 97.94 22.74 95.80
N SER A 4 98.19 22.05 94.69
CA SER A 4 97.17 21.79 93.67
C SER A 4 96.09 20.83 94.14
N ARG A 5 96.46 19.86 94.99
CA ARG A 5 95.51 18.87 95.52
C ARG A 5 94.61 19.47 96.60
N ILE A 6 95.13 20.38 97.42
CA ILE A 6 94.34 21.06 98.47
C ILE A 6 93.29 22.01 97.84
N LYS A 7 93.66 22.76 96.79
CA LYS A 7 92.70 23.60 96.06
C LYS A 7 91.59 22.79 95.39
N SER A 8 91.95 21.62 94.84
CA SER A 8 90.98 20.69 94.26
C SER A 8 90.00 20.15 95.31
N PHE A 9 90.49 19.81 96.50
CA PHE A 9 89.62 19.31 97.57
C PHE A 9 88.66 20.39 98.11
N GLN A 10 89.12 21.63 98.25
CA GLN A 10 88.25 22.75 98.64
C GLN A 10 87.20 23.09 97.58
N SER A 11 87.55 22.99 96.29
CA SER A 11 86.59 23.13 95.19
C SER A 11 85.52 22.04 95.23
N PHE A 12 85.91 20.81 95.56
CA PHE A 12 84.99 19.68 95.65
C PHE A 12 84.04 19.78 96.85
N SER A 13 84.53 20.15 98.04
CA SER A 13 83.66 20.37 99.21
C SER A 13 82.63 21.49 99.00
N ARG A 14 82.98 22.54 98.24
CA ARG A 14 82.04 23.62 97.91
C ARG A 14 80.90 23.14 97.02
N LYS A 15 81.23 22.36 95.98
CA LYS A 15 80.23 21.77 95.07
C LYS A 15 79.28 20.82 95.79
N ILE A 16 79.76 20.07 96.80
CA ILE A 16 78.90 19.21 97.62
C ILE A 16 77.94 20.03 98.49
N LYS A 17 78.38 21.20 98.98
CA LYS A 17 77.52 22.09 99.78
C LYS A 17 76.42 22.74 98.91
N GLU A 18 76.79 23.23 97.72
CA GLU A 18 75.86 23.80 96.74
C GLU A 18 74.81 22.77 96.26
N ALA A 19 75.22 21.51 96.03
CA ALA A 19 74.29 20.45 95.63
C ALA A 19 73.28 20.06 96.73
N LYS A 20 73.66 20.21 98.02
CA LYS A 20 72.75 19.99 99.15
C LYS A 20 71.76 21.14 99.34
N GLU A 21 72.16 22.37 99.04
CA GLU A 21 71.29 23.55 99.11
C GLU A 21 70.27 23.60 97.95
N LEU A 22 70.55 22.97 96.79
CA LEU A 22 69.64 22.91 95.64
C LEU A 22 68.55 21.83 95.71
N GLN A 23 68.62 20.89 96.66
CA GLN A 23 67.62 19.80 96.78
C GLN A 23 66.61 20.00 97.91
N GLN A 24 66.69 21.07 98.69
CA GLN A 24 65.71 21.38 99.74
C GLN A 24 65.25 22.84 99.63
N VAL A 25 63.95 23.02 99.26
CA VAL A 25 63.04 24.21 99.42
C VAL A 25 62.65 24.93 98.07
N PRO A 26 61.38 25.38 97.81
CA PRO A 26 60.37 24.68 96.98
C PRO A 26 59.73 25.52 95.83
N LEU A 27 58.82 24.89 95.07
CA LEU A 27 57.99 25.32 93.92
C LEU A 27 57.14 26.61 94.13
N ASN A 28 56.96 27.49 93.10
CA ASN A 28 56.08 28.68 93.18
C ASN A 28 55.24 28.98 91.89
N ASN A 29 53.93 28.69 91.97
CA ASN A 29 52.69 29.41 91.55
C ASN A 29 52.62 30.49 90.44
N LYS A 30 53.31 30.39 89.29
CA LYS A 30 53.10 31.35 88.16
C LYS A 30 52.45 30.82 86.87
N MET A 31 52.20 29.52 86.73
CA MET A 31 51.71 28.92 85.46
C MET A 31 50.19 28.67 85.38
N LYS A 32 49.38 29.14 86.34
CA LYS A 32 47.94 28.78 86.42
C LYS A 32 46.99 29.82 85.80
N ASP A 33 47.38 31.09 85.75
CA ASP A 33 46.47 32.18 85.37
C ASP A 33 46.46 32.44 83.84
N GLU A 34 47.62 32.34 83.16
CA GLU A 34 47.73 32.58 81.70
C GLU A 34 46.96 31.55 80.86
N ASN A 35 46.87 30.29 81.31
CA ASN A 35 46.12 29.25 80.60
C ASN A 35 44.59 29.40 80.74
N GLN A 36 44.10 30.01 81.82
CA GLN A 36 42.65 30.24 81.98
C GLN A 36 42.15 31.37 81.08
N GLU A 37 42.95 32.41 80.88
CA GLU A 37 42.60 33.55 80.02
C GLU A 37 42.57 33.15 78.53
N LEU A 38 43.50 32.28 78.11
CA LEU A 38 43.53 31.73 76.75
C LEU A 38 42.27 30.92 76.43
N ILE A 39 41.86 30.01 77.33
CA ILE A 39 40.67 29.15 77.17
C ILE A 39 39.38 29.98 77.10
N LEU A 40 39.27 31.04 77.91
CA LEU A 40 38.12 31.94 77.88
C LEU A 40 37.99 32.68 76.54
N SER A 41 39.12 33.08 75.94
CA SER A 41 39.12 33.75 74.64
C SER A 41 38.72 32.83 73.48
N GLU A 42 39.18 31.57 73.50
CA GLU A 42 38.81 30.57 72.50
C GLU A 42 37.32 30.20 72.57
N ASN A 43 36.78 30.01 73.78
CA ASN A 43 35.36 29.70 73.96
C ASN A 43 34.45 30.83 73.44
N LYS A 44 34.84 32.09 73.64
CA LYS A 44 34.09 33.24 73.13
C LYS A 44 34.13 33.33 71.60
N SER A 45 35.25 32.93 70.99
CA SER A 45 35.38 32.83 69.52
C SER A 45 34.51 31.71 68.95
N LEU A 46 34.45 30.56 69.62
CA LEU A 46 33.59 29.44 69.25
C LEU A 46 32.10 29.78 69.38
N GLU A 47 31.68 30.49 70.44
CA GLU A 47 30.31 30.98 70.57
C GLU A 47 29.91 31.89 69.42
N ASN A 48 30.76 32.83 69.03
CA ASN A 48 30.49 33.72 67.90
C ASN A 48 30.39 32.95 66.56
N GLN A 49 31.20 31.90 66.37
CA GLN A 49 31.09 31.03 65.20
C GLN A 49 29.79 30.21 65.20
N ILE A 50 29.34 29.75 66.37
CA ILE A 50 28.07 29.03 66.52
C ILE A 50 26.88 29.95 66.21
N VAL A 51 26.91 31.20 66.67
CA VAL A 51 25.88 32.20 66.34
C VAL A 51 25.85 32.48 64.84
N GLY A 52 27.00 32.68 64.20
CA GLY A 52 27.08 32.85 62.73
C GLY A 52 26.58 31.63 61.95
N LEU A 53 26.80 30.42 62.45
CA LEU A 53 26.27 29.19 61.85
C LEU A 53 24.75 29.04 62.05
N ALA A 54 24.20 29.49 63.18
CA ALA A 54 22.77 29.52 63.44
C ALA A 54 22.05 30.50 62.52
N ASP A 55 22.63 31.67 62.27
CA ASP A 55 22.09 32.67 61.34
C ASP A 55 22.11 32.16 59.89
N ASN A 56 23.19 31.47 59.47
CA ASN A 56 23.28 30.82 58.16
C ASN A 56 22.26 29.68 58.01
N LYS A 57 21.96 28.94 59.08
CA LYS A 57 20.91 27.91 59.10
C LYS A 57 19.51 28.52 58.96
N SER A 58 19.27 29.72 59.51
CA SER A 58 18.01 30.45 59.32
C SER A 58 17.84 30.94 57.87
N GLN A 59 18.94 31.32 57.19
CA GLN A 59 18.92 31.68 55.77
C GLN A 59 18.68 30.47 54.85
N ILE A 60 19.21 29.30 55.19
CA ILE A 60 18.92 28.04 54.49
C ILE A 60 17.46 27.61 54.70
N GLY A 61 16.84 27.91 55.85
CA GLY A 61 15.42 27.66 56.11
C GLY A 61 14.46 28.46 55.21
N ASN A 62 14.93 29.52 54.54
CA ASN A 62 14.13 30.32 53.60
C ASN A 62 14.22 29.82 52.15
N SER A 63 14.92 28.72 51.86
CA SER A 63 14.93 28.09 50.53
C SER A 63 13.70 27.19 50.28
N VAL A 64 12.53 27.59 50.79
CA VAL A 64 11.25 26.85 50.62
C VAL A 64 10.59 27.15 49.26
N SER A 65 11.07 28.14 48.50
CA SER A 65 10.48 28.51 47.19
C SER A 65 10.95 27.71 45.97
N LEU A 66 12.00 26.88 46.06
CA LEU A 66 12.55 26.17 44.88
C LEU A 66 12.06 24.73 44.71
N GLU A 67 11.45 24.13 45.74
CA GLU A 67 10.92 22.75 45.65
C GLU A 67 9.52 22.67 45.01
N ASP A 68 8.69 23.71 45.17
CA ASP A 68 7.32 23.72 44.62
C ASP A 68 7.29 23.98 43.11
N GLU A 69 8.07 24.94 42.59
CA GLU A 69 8.16 25.17 41.13
C GLU A 69 8.75 23.96 40.39
N SER A 70 9.67 23.22 41.01
CA SER A 70 10.26 22.00 40.44
C SER A 70 9.25 20.85 40.38
N ARG A 71 8.41 20.69 41.41
CA ARG A 71 7.33 19.68 41.44
C ARG A 71 6.24 20.01 40.43
N ASP A 72 5.79 21.26 40.35
CA ASP A 72 4.75 21.68 39.40
C ASP A 72 5.21 21.54 37.95
N THR A 73 6.47 21.89 37.66
CA THR A 73 7.05 21.71 36.33
C THR A 73 7.21 20.23 35.97
N GLN A 74 7.56 19.39 36.95
CA GLN A 74 7.69 17.94 36.76
C GLN A 74 6.32 17.27 36.57
N GLU A 75 5.29 17.74 37.27
CA GLU A 75 3.92 17.23 37.14
C GLU A 75 3.27 17.67 35.83
N LEU A 76 3.49 18.92 35.39
CA LEU A 76 3.09 19.41 34.06
C LEU A 76 3.73 18.60 32.94
N LYS A 77 5.06 18.38 32.99
CA LYS A 77 5.77 17.51 32.04
C LYS A 77 5.25 16.08 32.04
N LYS A 78 4.84 15.57 33.20
CA LYS A 78 4.26 14.23 33.33
C LYS A 78 2.87 14.16 32.71
N ARG A 79 2.01 15.16 32.94
CA ARG A 79 0.69 15.28 32.29
C ARG A 79 0.82 15.44 30.77
N GLU A 80 1.76 16.25 30.31
CA GLU A 80 2.01 16.47 28.88
C GLU A 80 2.53 15.18 28.20
N ASN A 81 3.43 14.44 28.86
CA ASN A 81 3.87 13.13 28.37
C ASN A 81 2.75 12.09 28.32
N GLU A 82 1.83 12.08 29.29
CA GLU A 82 0.66 11.20 29.25
C GLU A 82 -0.34 11.62 28.17
N ASN A 83 -0.51 12.92 27.93
CA ASN A 83 -1.32 13.44 26.82
C ASN A 83 -0.70 13.07 25.45
N LEU A 84 0.60 13.29 25.27
CA LEU A 84 1.33 12.89 24.06
C LEU A 84 1.28 11.38 23.82
N LYS A 85 1.42 10.55 24.87
CA LYS A 85 1.22 9.10 24.74
C LYS A 85 -0.19 8.74 24.30
N THR A 86 -1.20 9.47 24.78
CA THR A 86 -2.60 9.25 24.41
C THR A 86 -2.83 9.62 22.95
N GLN A 87 -2.36 10.79 22.50
CA GLN A 87 -2.42 11.21 21.10
C GLN A 87 -1.66 10.27 20.18
N VAL A 88 -0.47 9.80 20.58
CA VAL A 88 0.30 8.81 19.82
C VAL A 88 -0.47 7.48 19.72
N LYS A 89 -1.13 7.03 20.78
CA LYS A 89 -1.98 5.83 20.72
C LYS A 89 -3.19 6.01 19.80
N GLU A 90 -3.81 7.19 19.80
CA GLU A 90 -4.92 7.51 18.89
C GLU A 90 -4.45 7.58 17.44
N LEU A 91 -3.34 8.25 17.17
CA LEU A 91 -2.71 8.31 15.85
C LEU A 91 -2.28 6.92 15.38
N ILE A 92 -1.71 6.07 16.25
CA ILE A 92 -1.39 4.68 15.90
C ILE A 92 -2.67 3.91 15.60
N LYS A 93 -3.74 4.08 16.36
CA LYS A 93 -5.02 3.40 16.12
C LYS A 93 -5.67 3.87 14.82
N GLU A 94 -5.60 5.16 14.51
CA GLU A 94 -6.11 5.73 13.28
C GLU A 94 -5.26 5.33 12.07
N ASN A 95 -3.94 5.36 12.20
CA ASN A 95 -3.02 4.88 11.17
C ASN A 95 -3.18 3.37 10.97
N SER A 96 -3.39 2.57 12.01
CA SER A 96 -3.74 1.15 11.89
C SER A 96 -5.11 0.94 11.22
N LYS A 97 -6.09 1.83 11.43
CA LYS A 97 -7.37 1.78 10.71
C LYS A 97 -7.23 2.19 9.25
N GLN A 98 -6.43 3.21 8.95
CA GLN A 98 -6.13 3.67 7.60
C GLN A 98 -5.30 2.62 6.87
N GLN A 99 -4.31 2.03 7.53
CA GLN A 99 -3.54 0.89 7.05
C GLN A 99 -4.43 -0.34 6.88
N ALA A 100 -5.36 -0.65 7.79
CA ALA A 100 -6.31 -1.75 7.58
C ALA A 100 -7.32 -1.46 6.46
N ALA A 101 -7.73 -0.21 6.26
CA ALA A 101 -8.59 0.20 5.15
C ALA A 101 -7.81 0.16 3.82
N LEU A 102 -6.54 0.57 3.84
CA LEU A 102 -5.60 0.48 2.73
C LEU A 102 -5.32 -0.99 2.44
N ASP A 103 -5.01 -1.82 3.42
CA ASP A 103 -4.76 -3.26 3.33
C ASP A 103 -6.02 -4.02 2.93
N ASN A 104 -7.23 -3.58 3.29
CA ASN A 104 -8.48 -4.13 2.76
C ASN A 104 -8.71 -3.72 1.30
N LEU A 105 -8.47 -2.45 0.94
CA LEU A 105 -8.47 -1.99 -0.45
C LEU A 105 -7.40 -2.70 -1.27
N THR A 106 -6.26 -3.02 -0.65
CA THR A 106 -5.07 -3.61 -1.27
C THR A 106 -5.27 -5.13 -1.39
N ASN A 107 -5.74 -5.84 -0.36
CA ASN A 107 -6.05 -7.28 -0.43
C ASN A 107 -7.23 -7.61 -1.37
N VAL A 108 -8.17 -6.68 -1.57
CA VAL A 108 -9.24 -6.81 -2.58
C VAL A 108 -8.71 -6.56 -4.00
N PHE A 109 -7.60 -5.82 -4.17
CA PHE A 109 -7.10 -5.35 -5.47
C PHE A 109 -5.80 -6.04 -5.94
N TRP A 110 -5.05 -6.71 -5.05
CA TRP A 110 -3.70 -7.23 -5.33
C TRP A 110 -3.50 -8.72 -5.06
N ASN A 111 -4.55 -9.50 -4.76
CA ASN A 111 -4.44 -10.96 -4.80
C ASN A 111 -4.45 -11.42 -6.27
N ASP A 112 -3.28 -11.27 -6.90
CA ASP A 112 -2.93 -11.79 -8.22
C ASP A 112 -2.63 -13.30 -8.21
N ASP A 113 -3.05 -14.04 -7.16
CA ASP A 113 -3.05 -15.51 -7.17
C ASP A 113 -4.22 -16.03 -8.04
N GLU A 114 -3.97 -15.95 -9.35
CA GLU A 114 -4.23 -16.91 -10.44
C GLU A 114 -5.59 -17.60 -10.62
N SER A 115 -6.61 -17.36 -9.80
CA SER A 115 -7.93 -17.97 -10.05
C SER A 115 -9.14 -17.10 -9.77
N HIS A 116 -9.05 -16.03 -8.98
CA HIS A 116 -10.25 -15.29 -8.57
C HIS A 116 -10.65 -14.17 -9.56
N ASN A 117 -9.70 -13.40 -10.08
CA ASN A 117 -9.99 -12.33 -11.06
C ASN A 117 -10.38 -12.88 -12.45
N SER A 118 -9.74 -13.97 -12.89
CA SER A 118 -10.11 -14.65 -14.13
C SER A 118 -11.52 -15.25 -14.05
N LYS A 119 -11.90 -15.86 -12.91
CA LYS A 119 -13.26 -16.36 -12.69
C LYS A 119 -14.30 -15.25 -12.74
N LYS A 120 -14.05 -14.10 -12.10
CA LYS A 120 -14.97 -12.97 -12.13
C LYS A 120 -15.12 -12.38 -13.53
N LEU A 121 -14.01 -12.19 -14.26
CA LEU A 121 -14.03 -11.74 -15.64
C LEU A 121 -14.77 -12.72 -16.57
N ILE A 122 -14.50 -14.02 -16.44
CA ILE A 122 -15.18 -15.06 -17.22
C ILE A 122 -16.68 -15.04 -16.91
N GLN A 123 -17.06 -14.90 -15.63
CA GLN A 123 -18.46 -14.78 -15.23
C GLN A 123 -19.11 -13.53 -15.84
N ASP A 124 -18.48 -12.37 -15.72
CA ASP A 124 -19.02 -11.11 -16.21
C ASP A 124 -19.22 -11.11 -17.74
N ILE A 125 -18.30 -11.76 -18.48
CA ILE A 125 -18.42 -11.97 -19.93
C ILE A 125 -19.54 -12.97 -20.24
N THR A 126 -19.67 -14.03 -19.44
CA THR A 126 -20.75 -15.03 -19.60
C THR A 126 -22.12 -14.36 -19.40
N ASP A 127 -22.27 -13.56 -18.34
CA ASP A 127 -23.51 -12.80 -18.08
C ASP A 127 -23.84 -11.83 -19.23
N LEU A 128 -22.81 -11.20 -19.82
CA LEU A 128 -23.01 -10.32 -20.99
C LEU A 128 -23.44 -11.13 -22.22
N GLN A 129 -22.83 -12.29 -22.44
CA GLN A 129 -23.20 -13.21 -23.51
C GLN A 129 -24.65 -13.67 -23.38
N ASP A 130 -25.10 -14.01 -22.17
CA ASP A 130 -26.49 -14.42 -21.90
C ASP A 130 -27.46 -13.26 -22.15
N MET A 131 -27.17 -12.07 -21.61
CA MET A 131 -27.98 -10.87 -21.86
C MET A 131 -28.11 -10.54 -23.36
N LEU A 132 -27.01 -10.64 -24.11
CA LEU A 132 -27.03 -10.40 -25.55
C LEU A 132 -27.79 -11.49 -26.31
N THR A 133 -27.74 -12.74 -25.82
CA THR A 133 -28.49 -13.85 -26.41
C THR A 133 -29.99 -13.60 -26.26
N ASP A 134 -30.44 -13.18 -25.07
CA ASP A 134 -31.83 -12.82 -24.81
C ASP A 134 -32.25 -11.60 -25.64
N PHE A 135 -31.43 -10.56 -25.68
CA PHE A 135 -31.71 -9.32 -26.42
C PHE A 135 -31.85 -9.55 -27.93
N THR A 136 -31.08 -10.48 -28.49
CA THR A 136 -31.05 -10.76 -29.94
C THR A 136 -31.86 -11.99 -30.33
N MET A 137 -32.62 -12.56 -29.40
CA MET A 137 -33.43 -13.74 -29.66
C MET A 137 -34.51 -13.46 -30.72
N VAL A 138 -34.54 -14.29 -31.76
CA VAL A 138 -35.51 -14.22 -32.87
C VAL A 138 -36.57 -15.32 -32.75
N GLN A 139 -37.08 -15.53 -31.53
CA GLN A 139 -38.15 -16.45 -31.21
C GLN A 139 -39.15 -15.73 -30.28
N GLY A 140 -40.24 -15.20 -30.84
CA GLY A 140 -41.27 -14.50 -30.07
C GLY A 140 -42.50 -14.14 -30.92
N SER A 141 -43.67 -14.04 -30.28
CA SER A 141 -44.93 -13.61 -30.91
C SER A 141 -45.02 -12.09 -31.08
N ASP A 142 -44.18 -11.34 -30.37
CA ASP A 142 -44.37 -9.92 -30.12
C ASP A 142 -43.81 -9.02 -31.22
N TYR A 143 -43.14 -9.62 -32.21
CA TYR A 143 -42.61 -8.93 -33.37
C TYR A 143 -42.73 -9.80 -34.63
N LYS A 144 -42.80 -9.12 -35.78
CA LYS A 144 -42.81 -9.77 -37.10
C LYS A 144 -41.50 -9.50 -37.81
N ILE A 145 -40.80 -10.57 -38.18
CA ILE A 145 -39.54 -10.48 -38.93
C ILE A 145 -39.85 -10.02 -40.36
N ASN A 146 -39.14 -8.99 -40.83
CA ASN A 146 -39.11 -8.66 -42.24
C ASN A 146 -38.17 -9.64 -42.96
N ASN A 147 -38.76 -10.67 -43.59
CA ASN A 147 -38.00 -11.74 -44.24
C ASN A 147 -37.07 -11.24 -45.36
N ASN A 148 -37.45 -10.18 -46.09
CA ASN A 148 -36.63 -9.67 -47.18
C ASN A 148 -35.33 -9.05 -46.65
N GLU A 149 -35.45 -8.17 -45.65
CA GLU A 149 -34.30 -7.55 -45.00
C GLU A 149 -33.45 -8.58 -44.25
N ALA A 150 -34.09 -9.54 -43.55
CA ALA A 150 -33.40 -10.62 -42.88
C ALA A 150 -32.57 -11.46 -43.87
N ASN A 151 -33.13 -11.82 -45.02
CA ASN A 151 -32.42 -12.57 -46.05
C ASN A 151 -31.27 -11.77 -46.69
N SER A 152 -31.46 -10.46 -46.91
CA SER A 152 -30.38 -9.58 -47.36
C SER A 152 -29.22 -9.55 -46.37
N LEU A 153 -29.53 -9.45 -45.08
CA LEU A 153 -28.53 -9.43 -44.01
C LEU A 153 -27.78 -10.78 -43.89
N LEU A 154 -28.52 -11.89 -43.92
CA LEU A 154 -27.94 -13.25 -43.91
C LEU A 154 -26.97 -13.45 -45.10
N ARG A 155 -27.35 -13.00 -46.30
CA ARG A 155 -26.50 -13.08 -47.49
C ARG A 155 -25.25 -12.21 -47.39
N ALA A 156 -25.36 -11.01 -46.79
CA ALA A 156 -24.21 -10.15 -46.57
C ALA A 156 -23.12 -10.81 -45.71
N PHE A 157 -23.52 -11.71 -44.80
CA PHE A 157 -22.62 -12.52 -43.96
C PHE A 157 -22.34 -13.92 -44.53
N LYS A 158 -22.75 -14.19 -45.78
CA LYS A 158 -22.56 -15.48 -46.49
C LYS A 158 -23.20 -16.68 -45.77
N CYS A 159 -24.26 -16.44 -45.01
CA CYS A 159 -25.10 -17.49 -44.46
C CYS A 159 -25.89 -18.20 -45.58
N GLU A 160 -26.11 -19.51 -45.43
CA GLU A 160 -26.78 -20.39 -46.40
C GLU A 160 -28.25 -20.65 -46.09
N VAL A 161 -28.74 -20.10 -44.98
CA VAL A 161 -30.14 -20.21 -44.56
C VAL A 161 -30.98 -19.06 -45.12
N ASN A 162 -32.29 -19.30 -45.32
CA ASN A 162 -33.26 -18.27 -45.68
C ASN A 162 -34.47 -18.32 -44.74
N CYS A 163 -35.01 -17.16 -44.42
CA CYS A 163 -36.28 -17.00 -43.71
C CYS A 163 -37.48 -17.22 -44.66
N PRO A 164 -38.62 -17.73 -44.16
CA PRO A 164 -38.86 -18.14 -42.77
C PRO A 164 -38.50 -19.62 -42.54
N SER A 165 -37.56 -19.89 -41.64
CA SER A 165 -37.31 -21.24 -41.11
C SER A 165 -36.79 -21.14 -39.69
N SER A 166 -37.07 -22.14 -38.85
CA SER A 166 -36.58 -22.17 -37.46
C SER A 166 -35.06 -22.07 -37.38
N ARG A 167 -34.37 -22.75 -38.31
CA ARG A 167 -32.92 -22.68 -38.49
C ARG A 167 -32.47 -21.26 -38.84
N ALA A 168 -33.15 -20.57 -39.76
CA ALA A 168 -32.80 -19.19 -40.14
C ALA A 168 -33.03 -18.20 -39.00
N SER A 169 -34.10 -18.34 -38.21
CA SER A 169 -34.31 -17.51 -37.01
C SER A 169 -33.17 -17.66 -36.01
N LEU A 170 -32.68 -18.89 -35.80
CA LEU A 170 -31.54 -19.14 -34.92
C LEU A 170 -30.25 -18.48 -35.44
N VAL A 171 -29.94 -18.62 -36.74
CA VAL A 171 -28.77 -17.95 -37.36
C VAL A 171 -28.92 -16.43 -37.28
N LEU A 172 -30.12 -15.91 -37.51
CA LEU A 172 -30.39 -14.49 -37.45
C LEU A 172 -30.15 -13.94 -36.05
N GLY A 173 -30.52 -14.67 -34.99
CA GLY A 173 -30.23 -14.26 -33.62
C GLY A 173 -28.73 -14.14 -33.33
N PHE A 174 -27.94 -15.15 -33.73
CA PHE A 174 -26.48 -15.09 -33.64
C PHE A 174 -25.90 -13.94 -34.47
N LEU A 175 -26.43 -13.71 -35.66
CA LEU A 175 -25.98 -12.63 -36.53
C LEU A 175 -26.25 -11.25 -35.91
N LEU A 176 -27.44 -11.06 -35.33
CA LEU A 176 -27.78 -9.85 -34.59
C LEU A 176 -26.86 -9.68 -33.39
N GLN A 177 -26.56 -10.75 -32.64
CA GLN A 177 -25.59 -10.70 -31.53
C GLN A 177 -24.22 -10.16 -32.00
N ARG A 178 -23.69 -10.69 -33.10
CA ARG A 178 -22.42 -10.23 -33.69
C ARG A 178 -22.47 -8.76 -34.08
N ILE A 179 -23.54 -8.33 -34.75
CA ILE A 179 -23.73 -6.94 -35.19
C ILE A 179 -23.83 -6.00 -33.99
N THR A 180 -24.59 -6.36 -32.96
CA THR A 180 -24.72 -5.58 -31.73
C THR A 180 -23.38 -5.41 -31.05
N ILE A 181 -22.59 -6.48 -30.90
CA ILE A 181 -21.24 -6.40 -30.32
C ILE A 181 -20.34 -5.49 -31.15
N ALA A 182 -20.31 -5.69 -32.47
CA ALA A 182 -19.51 -4.85 -33.37
C ALA A 182 -19.90 -3.37 -33.26
N LYS A 183 -21.21 -3.10 -33.15
CA LYS A 183 -21.72 -1.74 -32.99
C LYS A 183 -21.33 -1.12 -31.65
N ILE A 184 -21.42 -1.87 -30.56
CA ILE A 184 -20.98 -1.42 -29.23
C ILE A 184 -19.50 -1.04 -29.27
N ILE A 185 -18.65 -1.89 -29.86
CA ILE A 185 -17.22 -1.64 -29.98
C ILE A 185 -16.95 -0.37 -30.81
N GLU A 186 -17.61 -0.24 -31.96
CA GLU A 186 -17.50 0.95 -32.82
C GLU A 186 -17.86 2.24 -32.06
N GLU A 187 -18.96 2.23 -31.31
CA GLU A 187 -19.40 3.42 -30.55
C GLU A 187 -18.46 3.73 -29.37
N VAL A 188 -17.91 2.71 -28.70
CA VAL A 188 -16.88 2.90 -27.66
C VAL A 188 -15.60 3.49 -28.27
N GLU A 189 -15.15 2.99 -29.42
CA GLU A 189 -13.99 3.55 -30.11
C GLU A 189 -14.21 4.99 -30.54
N LYS A 190 -15.40 5.33 -31.07
CA LYS A 190 -15.76 6.72 -31.39
C LYS A 190 -15.76 7.61 -30.16
N TYR A 191 -16.28 7.11 -29.04
CA TYR A 191 -16.29 7.85 -27.78
C TYR A 191 -14.86 8.14 -27.30
N LEU A 192 -13.97 7.16 -27.36
CA LEU A 192 -12.58 7.30 -26.92
C LEU A 192 -11.70 8.11 -27.92
N ASN A 193 -12.01 8.06 -29.22
CA ASN A 193 -11.22 8.71 -30.27
C ASN A 193 -11.80 10.05 -30.75
N GLY A 194 -13.06 10.34 -30.45
CA GLY A 194 -13.78 11.48 -30.99
C GLY A 194 -13.35 12.84 -30.43
N PHE A 195 -13.35 13.87 -31.29
CA PHE A 195 -13.35 15.27 -30.87
C PHE A 195 -14.75 15.64 -30.36
N SER A 196 -14.99 15.48 -29.06
CA SER A 196 -16.20 16.03 -28.42
C SER A 196 -15.98 17.51 -28.09
N LYS A 197 -16.98 18.36 -28.37
CA LYS A 197 -16.98 19.80 -28.02
C LYS A 197 -17.30 20.05 -26.53
N ASN A 198 -17.64 19.01 -25.76
CA ASN A 198 -17.98 19.12 -24.35
C ASN A 198 -16.78 18.75 -23.46
N GLN A 199 -16.34 19.71 -22.63
CA GLN A 199 -15.20 19.62 -21.72
C GLN A 199 -15.27 18.50 -20.65
N GLU A 200 -16.46 17.96 -20.34
CA GLU A 200 -16.56 16.84 -19.38
C GLU A 200 -16.17 15.50 -20.03
N MET A 201 -16.59 15.24 -21.28
CA MET A 201 -16.24 13.99 -22.00
C MET A 201 -14.78 13.96 -22.51
N THR A 202 -13.99 15.01 -22.24
CA THR A 202 -12.56 15.03 -22.57
C THR A 202 -11.73 14.39 -21.46
N LEU A 203 -12.21 14.34 -20.22
CA LEU A 203 -11.42 13.88 -19.09
C LEU A 203 -11.17 12.37 -19.11
N GLU A 204 -12.18 11.53 -19.38
CA GLU A 204 -11.97 10.08 -19.48
C GLU A 204 -10.99 9.75 -20.61
N ARG A 205 -11.16 10.43 -21.75
CA ARG A 205 -10.27 10.30 -22.91
C ARG A 205 -8.84 10.73 -22.58
N ASP A 206 -8.66 11.88 -21.97
CA ASP A 206 -7.33 12.41 -21.62
C ASP A 206 -6.62 11.51 -20.61
N ILE A 207 -7.37 10.97 -19.63
CA ILE A 207 -6.87 9.99 -18.67
C ILE A 207 -6.42 8.72 -19.40
N VAL A 208 -7.25 8.17 -20.30
CA VAL A 208 -6.91 6.97 -21.09
C VAL A 208 -5.67 7.21 -21.94
N ASN A 209 -5.61 8.31 -22.70
CA ASN A 209 -4.48 8.61 -23.59
C ASN A 209 -3.18 8.85 -22.83
N THR A 210 -3.23 9.60 -21.73
CA THR A 210 -2.07 9.86 -20.88
C THR A 210 -1.57 8.55 -20.26
N THR A 211 -2.49 7.69 -19.85
CA THR A 211 -2.17 6.38 -19.29
C THR A 211 -1.48 5.48 -20.30
N GLU A 212 -2.01 5.35 -21.51
CA GLU A 212 -1.37 4.57 -22.58
C GLU A 212 0.01 5.13 -22.95
N THR A 213 0.16 6.46 -22.97
CA THR A 213 1.46 7.12 -23.19
C THR A 213 2.46 6.75 -22.10
N LEU A 214 2.07 6.83 -20.83
CA LEU A 214 2.91 6.47 -19.70
C LEU A 214 3.31 4.99 -19.73
N ILE A 215 2.37 4.10 -20.03
CA ILE A 215 2.62 2.65 -20.18
C ILE A 215 3.66 2.40 -21.26
N ASN A 216 3.52 3.03 -22.43
CA ASN A 216 4.48 2.88 -23.52
C ASN A 216 5.88 3.38 -23.14
N GLN A 217 5.97 4.48 -22.39
CA GLN A 217 7.23 4.99 -21.87
C GLN A 217 7.88 4.01 -20.88
N ILE A 218 7.10 3.36 -20.01
CA ILE A 218 7.61 2.38 -19.05
C ILE A 218 8.07 1.10 -19.74
N ILE A 219 7.34 0.61 -20.75
CA ILE A 219 7.76 -0.52 -21.59
C ILE A 219 9.08 -0.19 -22.31
N LEU A 220 9.22 1.04 -22.80
CA LEU A 220 10.45 1.48 -23.45
C LEU A 220 11.62 1.61 -22.46
N PHE A 221 11.32 2.10 -21.24
CA PHE A 221 12.28 2.19 -20.14
C PHE A 221 12.81 0.82 -19.74
N GLU A 222 11.93 -0.18 -19.57
CA GLU A 222 12.27 -1.58 -19.30
C GLU A 222 13.22 -2.15 -20.37
N LYS A 223 12.89 -1.94 -21.65
CA LYS A 223 13.66 -2.53 -22.77
C LYS A 223 15.02 -1.91 -22.99
N ASN A 224 15.18 -0.61 -22.71
CA ASN A 224 16.38 0.15 -23.10
C ASN A 224 17.42 0.30 -21.99
N LEU A 225 17.05 0.07 -20.73
CA LEU A 225 17.96 0.26 -19.60
C LEU A 225 18.39 -1.08 -19.00
N LYS A 226 19.57 -1.07 -18.36
CA LYS A 226 20.12 -2.26 -17.70
C LYS A 226 19.50 -2.41 -16.31
N GLY A 227 18.89 -3.57 -16.07
CA GLY A 227 18.30 -3.95 -14.80
C GLY A 227 17.13 -4.89 -15.07
N GLU A 228 17.11 -6.03 -14.39
CA GLU A 228 15.97 -6.95 -14.45
C GLU A 228 15.31 -6.93 -13.08
N ASP A 229 14.14 -6.28 -13.02
CA ASP A 229 13.33 -6.24 -11.81
C ASP A 229 11.88 -6.50 -12.17
N ASP A 230 11.23 -7.36 -11.39
CA ASP A 230 9.83 -7.72 -11.63
C ASP A 230 8.89 -6.53 -11.44
N THR A 231 9.31 -5.51 -10.67
CA THR A 231 8.50 -4.31 -10.39
C THR A 231 8.27 -3.49 -11.65
N THR A 232 9.31 -3.22 -12.44
CA THR A 232 9.20 -2.48 -13.70
C THR A 232 8.36 -3.27 -14.71
N LYS A 233 8.52 -4.59 -14.78
CA LYS A 233 7.72 -5.48 -15.66
C LYS A 233 6.22 -5.44 -15.34
N ILE A 234 5.85 -5.44 -14.06
CA ILE A 234 4.44 -5.42 -13.64
C ILE A 234 3.82 -4.02 -13.65
N THR A 235 4.62 -2.95 -13.59
CA THR A 235 4.12 -1.58 -13.42
C THR A 235 3.10 -1.14 -14.49
N PRO A 236 3.31 -1.40 -15.80
CA PRO A 236 2.30 -1.06 -16.83
C PRO A 236 0.92 -1.66 -16.54
N ILE A 237 0.91 -2.89 -16.03
CA ILE A 237 -0.30 -3.64 -15.68
C ILE A 237 -1.02 -2.94 -14.53
N LYS A 238 -0.27 -2.61 -13.48
CA LYS A 238 -0.80 -1.94 -12.27
C LYS A 238 -1.36 -0.56 -12.57
N ILE A 239 -0.72 0.20 -13.46
CA ILE A 239 -1.21 1.51 -13.90
C ILE A 239 -2.55 1.35 -14.61
N ARG A 240 -2.67 0.42 -15.57
CA ARG A 240 -3.97 0.16 -16.23
C ARG A 240 -5.04 -0.22 -15.22
N GLN A 241 -4.75 -1.19 -14.36
CA GLN A 241 -5.66 -1.67 -13.32
C GLN A 241 -6.25 -0.52 -12.51
N ASN A 242 -5.39 0.34 -11.99
CA ASN A 242 -5.81 1.44 -11.13
C ASN A 242 -6.62 2.49 -11.90
N VAL A 243 -6.14 2.91 -13.08
CA VAL A 243 -6.80 3.94 -13.89
C VAL A 243 -8.17 3.49 -14.37
N TYR A 244 -8.27 2.31 -14.99
CA TYR A 244 -9.54 1.84 -15.51
C TYR A 244 -10.54 1.51 -14.39
N SER A 245 -10.05 1.11 -13.21
CA SER A 245 -10.90 1.02 -12.02
C SER A 245 -11.46 2.39 -11.63
N ALA A 246 -10.64 3.43 -11.53
CA ALA A 246 -11.11 4.78 -11.20
C ALA A 246 -12.14 5.30 -12.23
N LEU A 247 -11.87 5.08 -13.52
CA LEU A 247 -12.79 5.43 -14.62
C LEU A 247 -14.11 4.65 -14.53
N SER A 248 -14.09 3.36 -14.18
CA SER A 248 -15.32 2.58 -14.03
C SER A 248 -16.28 3.11 -12.96
N HIS A 249 -15.75 3.76 -11.92
CA HIS A 249 -16.56 4.30 -10.82
C HIS A 249 -17.17 5.68 -11.12
N ARG A 250 -16.63 6.43 -12.09
CA ARG A 250 -17.00 7.85 -12.31
C ARG A 250 -17.23 8.26 -13.76
N GLY A 251 -16.56 7.64 -14.72
CA GLY A 251 -16.61 8.00 -16.14
C GLY A 251 -17.79 7.40 -16.90
N PHE A 252 -18.62 6.58 -16.25
CA PHE A 252 -19.81 6.00 -16.88
C PHE A 252 -21.00 6.07 -15.93
N PRO A 253 -22.16 6.61 -16.36
CA PRO A 253 -23.30 6.82 -15.48
C PRO A 253 -23.79 5.53 -14.81
N SER A 254 -24.16 5.65 -13.54
CA SER A 254 -24.71 4.60 -12.68
C SER A 254 -25.99 4.03 -13.30
N GLY A 255 -25.89 2.85 -13.91
CA GLY A 255 -26.99 2.20 -14.64
C GLY A 255 -26.53 1.25 -15.74
N SER A 256 -25.25 1.34 -16.13
CA SER A 256 -24.65 0.48 -17.15
C SER A 256 -23.94 -0.72 -16.52
N LEU A 257 -24.49 -1.93 -16.72
CA LEU A 257 -23.86 -3.20 -16.34
C LEU A 257 -22.50 -3.43 -17.04
N PHE A 258 -22.15 -2.59 -18.02
CA PHE A 258 -20.86 -2.60 -18.73
C PHE A 258 -19.72 -1.96 -17.92
N ASN A 259 -20.03 -1.15 -16.90
CA ASN A 259 -19.05 -0.28 -16.23
C ASN A 259 -17.99 -1.06 -15.45
N GLN A 260 -18.35 -2.14 -14.76
CA GLN A 260 -17.40 -3.01 -14.06
C GLN A 260 -16.62 -3.93 -15.00
N LYS A 261 -17.11 -4.13 -16.24
CA LYS A 261 -16.65 -5.19 -17.14
C LYS A 261 -15.46 -4.76 -18.02
N HIS A 262 -15.38 -3.48 -18.41
CA HIS A 262 -14.30 -2.98 -19.27
C HIS A 262 -12.97 -2.80 -18.52
N SER A 263 -13.03 -2.42 -17.24
CA SER A 263 -11.84 -2.21 -16.42
C SER A 263 -11.06 -3.51 -16.23
N ASN A 264 -11.76 -4.61 -15.91
CA ASN A 264 -11.20 -5.96 -15.74
C ASN A 264 -10.55 -6.55 -17.01
N PHE A 265 -10.83 -6.00 -18.19
CA PHE A 265 -10.29 -6.51 -19.46
C PHE A 265 -8.88 -5.99 -19.74
N LYS A 266 -8.58 -4.74 -19.35
CA LYS A 266 -7.28 -4.10 -19.59
C LYS A 266 -6.26 -4.34 -18.46
N THR A 267 -6.62 -5.11 -17.44
CA THR A 267 -5.81 -5.34 -16.23
C THR A 267 -4.78 -6.48 -16.34
N GLN A 268 -4.62 -7.12 -17.51
CA GLN A 268 -3.71 -8.25 -17.69
C GLN A 268 -2.36 -7.87 -18.31
N ALA A 269 -1.32 -8.66 -18.00
CA ALA A 269 0.04 -8.53 -18.54
C ALA A 269 0.08 -8.48 -20.07
N SER A 270 -0.73 -9.33 -20.69
CA SER A 270 -1.08 -9.29 -22.10
C SER A 270 -2.56 -8.94 -22.22
N VAL A 271 -2.87 -7.88 -22.97
CA VAL A 271 -4.26 -7.43 -23.16
C VAL A 271 -5.00 -8.50 -23.97
N PRO A 272 -6.04 -9.14 -23.40
CA PRO A 272 -6.86 -10.06 -24.16
C PRO A 272 -7.44 -9.33 -25.37
N THR A 273 -7.60 -10.04 -26.46
CA THR A 273 -8.30 -9.52 -27.64
C THR A 273 -9.42 -10.49 -28.01
N TYR A 274 -10.20 -10.11 -29.01
CA TYR A 274 -11.34 -10.89 -29.46
C TYR A 274 -11.18 -11.26 -30.94
N LYS A 275 -11.71 -12.42 -31.32
CA LYS A 275 -11.67 -12.94 -32.68
C LYS A 275 -13.04 -13.49 -33.06
N PHE A 276 -13.65 -12.91 -34.08
CA PHE A 276 -14.80 -13.50 -34.75
C PHE A 276 -14.35 -14.50 -35.82
N PHE A 277 -15.22 -15.46 -36.10
CA PHE A 277 -15.04 -16.42 -37.18
C PHE A 277 -16.08 -16.18 -38.28
N ASP A 278 -15.62 -16.18 -39.53
CA ASP A 278 -16.43 -15.91 -40.70
C ASP A 278 -17.04 -17.19 -41.27
N ALA A 279 -18.15 -17.04 -41.97
CA ALA A 279 -18.82 -18.14 -42.64
C ALA A 279 -17.87 -18.85 -43.62
N GLY A 280 -17.87 -20.19 -43.59
CA GLY A 280 -16.98 -21.03 -44.39
C GLY A 280 -15.63 -21.36 -43.74
N GLN A 281 -15.30 -20.79 -42.58
CA GLN A 281 -14.09 -21.19 -41.87
C GLN A 281 -14.22 -22.60 -41.27
N ALA A 282 -13.11 -23.34 -41.25
CA ALA A 282 -13.06 -24.65 -40.62
C ALA A 282 -13.31 -24.53 -39.10
N LEU A 283 -13.96 -25.53 -38.52
CA LEU A 283 -14.21 -25.54 -37.08
C LEU A 283 -12.91 -25.80 -36.32
N GLU A 284 -12.65 -24.98 -35.30
CA GLU A 284 -11.52 -25.12 -34.39
C GLU A 284 -12.05 -25.36 -32.96
N PRO A 285 -12.23 -26.63 -32.53
CA PRO A 285 -12.88 -26.95 -31.23
C PRO A 285 -12.17 -26.36 -29.99
N HIS A 286 -10.90 -26.00 -30.11
CA HIS A 286 -10.16 -25.33 -29.04
C HIS A 286 -10.54 -23.84 -28.91
N LEU A 287 -11.02 -23.20 -29.98
CA LEU A 287 -11.41 -21.77 -30.01
C LEU A 287 -12.92 -21.55 -30.05
N MET A 288 -13.69 -22.58 -30.41
CA MET A 288 -15.12 -22.47 -30.70
C MET A 288 -15.94 -23.46 -29.87
N LYS A 289 -17.18 -23.07 -29.55
CA LYS A 289 -18.24 -23.93 -28.97
C LYS A 289 -19.51 -23.79 -29.81
N GLY A 290 -20.25 -24.88 -29.95
CA GLY A 290 -21.48 -24.97 -30.73
C GLY A 290 -22.01 -26.40 -30.78
N ALA A 291 -23.08 -26.63 -31.54
CA ALA A 291 -23.67 -27.95 -31.72
C ALA A 291 -22.87 -28.84 -32.69
N PHE A 292 -21.64 -29.22 -32.31
CA PHE A 292 -20.77 -30.13 -33.06
C PHE A 292 -19.84 -30.91 -32.12
N GLY A 293 -19.60 -32.18 -32.43
CA GLY A 293 -18.58 -33.00 -31.75
C GLY A 293 -17.18 -32.83 -32.35
N ASN A 294 -16.15 -33.32 -31.64
CA ASN A 294 -14.76 -33.27 -32.12
C ASN A 294 -14.59 -33.98 -33.47
N ASP A 295 -15.26 -35.12 -33.68
CA ASP A 295 -15.12 -35.93 -34.90
C ASP A 295 -15.86 -35.37 -36.12
N GLU A 296 -16.90 -34.56 -35.89
CA GLU A 296 -17.72 -33.95 -36.95
C GLU A 296 -17.11 -32.66 -37.50
N SER A 297 -16.18 -32.05 -36.76
CA SER A 297 -15.50 -30.80 -37.13
C SER A 297 -14.88 -30.79 -38.53
N LYS A 298 -14.46 -31.96 -39.03
CA LYS A 298 -13.88 -32.11 -40.38
C LYS A 298 -14.90 -31.94 -41.50
N LYS A 299 -16.17 -32.28 -41.26
CA LYS A 299 -17.27 -32.23 -42.23
C LYS A 299 -18.08 -30.94 -42.13
N LEU A 300 -17.85 -30.16 -41.08
CA LEU A 300 -18.57 -28.95 -40.77
C LEU A 300 -17.68 -27.71 -40.93
N GLU A 301 -18.33 -26.58 -41.20
CA GLU A 301 -17.72 -25.25 -41.23
C GLU A 301 -18.60 -24.26 -40.47
N VAL A 302 -18.08 -23.07 -40.19
CA VAL A 302 -18.83 -22.00 -39.53
C VAL A 302 -19.95 -21.52 -40.46
N GLU A 303 -21.19 -21.52 -39.97
CA GLU A 303 -22.32 -20.79 -40.59
C GLU A 303 -22.32 -19.35 -40.13
N ILE A 304 -22.25 -19.13 -38.81
CA ILE A 304 -22.17 -17.80 -38.18
C ILE A 304 -21.48 -17.90 -36.83
N CYS A 305 -20.70 -16.88 -36.49
CA CYS A 305 -20.14 -16.66 -35.16
C CYS A 305 -20.90 -15.51 -34.50
N GLY A 306 -21.71 -15.79 -33.48
CA GLY A 306 -22.51 -14.77 -32.78
C GLY A 306 -21.76 -14.04 -31.69
N PHE A 307 -20.92 -14.79 -30.95
CA PHE A 307 -20.08 -14.24 -29.89
C PHE A 307 -18.61 -14.58 -30.16
N PRO A 308 -17.67 -13.62 -30.03
CA PRO A 308 -16.28 -13.84 -30.40
C PRO A 308 -15.54 -14.74 -29.41
N CYS A 309 -14.44 -15.34 -29.87
CA CYS A 309 -13.46 -15.95 -28.98
C CYS A 309 -12.67 -14.84 -28.31
N ILE A 310 -12.42 -14.95 -27.00
CA ILE A 310 -11.68 -13.98 -26.22
C ILE A 310 -10.47 -14.68 -25.59
N GLY A 311 -9.28 -14.15 -25.85
CA GLY A 311 -8.04 -14.77 -25.43
C GLY A 311 -6.83 -13.88 -25.70
N ILE A 312 -5.68 -14.36 -25.24
CA ILE A 312 -4.37 -13.85 -25.65
C ILE A 312 -3.91 -14.76 -26.79
N PHE A 313 -3.85 -14.20 -28.00
CA PHE A 313 -3.39 -14.92 -29.18
C PHE A 313 -1.94 -14.53 -29.47
N THR A 314 -1.06 -15.52 -29.36
CA THR A 314 0.39 -15.42 -29.53
C THR A 314 0.85 -15.90 -30.90
N GLY A 315 -0.03 -16.57 -31.65
CA GLY A 315 0.28 -17.16 -32.95
C GLY A 315 0.82 -18.59 -32.86
N ASP A 316 1.24 -19.03 -31.67
CA ASP A 316 1.48 -20.43 -31.35
C ASP A 316 0.28 -20.97 -30.53
N LYS A 317 -0.38 -21.99 -31.10
CA LYS A 317 -1.59 -22.61 -30.54
C LYS A 317 -1.39 -23.16 -29.13
N LEU A 318 -0.16 -23.51 -28.76
CA LEU A 318 0.15 -24.06 -27.44
C LEU A 318 0.30 -22.98 -26.36
N SER A 319 0.63 -21.74 -26.75
CA SER A 319 0.76 -20.60 -25.84
C SER A 319 -0.45 -19.67 -25.83
N ASP A 320 -1.42 -19.89 -26.72
CA ASP A 320 -2.68 -19.16 -26.73
C ASP A 320 -3.48 -19.43 -25.44
N ARG A 321 -3.78 -18.37 -24.69
CA ARG A 321 -4.60 -18.45 -23.48
C ARG A 321 -6.02 -18.06 -23.82
N ILE A 322 -6.91 -19.04 -23.90
CA ILE A 322 -8.33 -18.83 -24.21
C ILE A 322 -9.13 -18.64 -22.92
N PHE A 323 -9.81 -17.51 -22.80
CA PHE A 323 -10.72 -17.23 -21.68
C PHE A 323 -12.15 -17.64 -22.02
N ILE A 324 -12.60 -17.30 -23.23
CA ILE A 324 -13.95 -17.57 -23.73
C ILE A 324 -13.86 -18.11 -25.15
N LYS A 325 -14.46 -19.27 -25.40
CA LYS A 325 -14.60 -19.81 -26.75
C LYS A 325 -15.70 -19.06 -27.51
N ALA A 326 -15.50 -18.86 -28.81
CA ALA A 326 -16.51 -18.29 -29.70
C ALA A 326 -17.79 -19.14 -29.68
N GLN A 327 -18.96 -18.49 -29.68
CA GLN A 327 -20.22 -19.18 -29.93
C GLN A 327 -20.51 -19.17 -31.42
N ILE A 328 -20.54 -20.36 -31.99
CA ILE A 328 -20.80 -20.55 -33.41
C ILE A 328 -21.96 -21.50 -33.65
N ILE A 329 -22.59 -21.30 -34.80
CA ILE A 329 -23.48 -22.27 -35.40
C ILE A 329 -22.74 -22.93 -36.56
N PRO A 330 -22.69 -24.27 -36.63
CA PRO A 330 -22.05 -24.96 -37.74
C PRO A 330 -23.02 -25.21 -38.91
N ARG A 331 -22.45 -25.46 -40.09
CA ARG A 331 -23.12 -26.02 -41.27
C ARG A 331 -22.27 -27.09 -41.93
N SER A 332 -22.88 -27.90 -42.79
CA SER A 332 -22.14 -28.89 -43.58
C SER A 332 -21.28 -28.19 -44.63
N LYS A 333 -20.05 -28.67 -44.82
CA LYS A 333 -19.22 -28.22 -45.94
C LYS A 333 -19.88 -28.58 -47.26
N ARG A 334 -19.79 -27.69 -48.23
CA ARG A 334 -20.11 -28.04 -49.62
C ARG A 334 -19.09 -29.09 -50.08
N LEU A 335 -19.56 -30.29 -50.43
CA LEU A 335 -18.76 -31.24 -51.18
C LEU A 335 -18.45 -30.59 -52.53
N SER A 336 -17.22 -30.12 -52.71
CA SER A 336 -16.70 -29.62 -53.99
C SER A 336 -16.41 -30.77 -54.94
#